data_AF-A0A915YZ45-F1
#
_entry.id   AF-A0A915YZ45-F1
#
_cell.length_a   1.000
_cell.length_b   1.000
_cell.length_c   1.000
_cell.angle_alpha   90.00
_cell.angle_beta   90.00
_cell.angle_gamma   90.00
#
_symmetry.space_group_name_H-M   'P 1'
#
loop_
_entity.id
_entity.type
_entity.pdbx_description
1 polymer ?
#
loop_
_entity_poly.entity_id
_entity_poly.type
_entity_poly.pdbx_seq_one_letter_code
_entity_poly.pdbx_strand_id
1 'polypeptide(L)'
;MLKMTGVKIELLTKMAMHDFVEKAKRGGISMACQRYFKANNPKMGKAFDSSKPTSWISYVDANNLYGWAMSQFLPIGGYECQMQGEGIS
;
A
#
# COMPACT_ATOMS: atom_id res chain seq x y z
N MET A 1 3.94 20.53 3.73
CA MET A 1 4.40 19.93 5.00
C MET A 1 5.92 19.94 5.10
N LEU A 2 6.68 19.06 4.44
CA LEU A 2 8.16 19.01 4.57
C LEU A 2 8.89 20.32 4.19
N LYS A 3 8.46 20.98 3.10
CA LYS A 3 9.01 22.30 2.70
C LYS A 3 8.72 23.39 3.75
N MET A 4 7.59 23.31 4.44
CA MET A 4 7.19 24.30 5.45
C MET A 4 7.89 24.07 6.79
N THR A 5 8.27 22.81 7.09
CA THR A 5 8.98 22.45 8.32
C THR A 5 10.50 22.65 8.22
N GLY A 6 11.04 22.97 7.03
CA GLY A 6 12.47 23.20 6.83
C GLY A 6 13.35 21.95 7.02
N VAL A 7 12.73 20.76 7.02
CA VAL A 7 13.44 19.49 7.17
C VAL A 7 14.41 19.29 6.00
N LYS A 8 15.66 18.91 6.32
CA LYS A 8 16.67 18.53 5.32
C LYS A 8 16.56 17.04 5.04
N ILE A 9 16.36 16.69 3.78
CA ILE A 9 16.32 15.30 3.32
C ILE A 9 17.71 14.94 2.81
N GLU A 10 18.28 13.87 3.34
CA GLU A 10 19.55 13.31 2.85
C GLU A 10 19.39 12.77 1.43
N LEU A 11 20.39 13.01 0.58
CA LEU A 11 20.39 12.51 -0.78
C LEU A 11 21.06 11.13 -0.84
N LEU A 12 20.49 10.22 -1.64
CA LEU A 12 21.14 8.97 -1.97
C LEU A 12 22.33 9.26 -2.89
N THR A 13 23.55 9.13 -2.35
CA THR A 13 24.79 9.43 -3.09
C THR A 13 25.33 8.23 -3.87
N LYS A 14 25.02 7.00 -3.42
CA LYS A 14 25.50 5.76 -4.04
C LYS A 14 24.48 5.23 -5.05
N MET A 15 24.93 4.93 -6.27
CA MET A 15 24.08 4.39 -7.34
C MET A 15 23.38 3.09 -6.93
N ALA A 16 24.09 2.17 -6.25
CA ALA A 16 23.51 0.91 -5.79
C ALA A 16 22.31 1.11 -4.83
N MET A 17 22.36 2.14 -3.97
CA MET A 17 21.26 2.47 -3.07
C MET A 17 20.07 3.04 -3.85
N HIS A 18 20.34 3.91 -4.82
CA HIS A 18 19.34 4.46 -5.71
C HIS A 18 18.60 3.35 -6.47
N ASP A 19 19.35 2.44 -7.09
CA ASP A 19 18.79 1.31 -7.85
C ASP A 19 17.99 0.37 -6.97
N PHE A 20 18.43 0.14 -5.73
CA PHE A 20 17.70 -0.66 -4.76
C PHE A 20 16.34 -0.01 -4.43
N VAL A 21 16.32 1.28 -4.13
CA VAL A 21 15.09 2.02 -3.82
C VAL A 21 14.14 2.02 -5.03
N GLU A 22 14.66 2.27 -6.24
CA GLU A 22 13.85 2.26 -7.45
C GLU A 22 13.25 0.88 -7.74
N LYS A 23 14.00 -0.21 -7.53
CA LYS A 23 13.47 -1.58 -7.65
C LYS A 23 12.46 -1.93 -6.56
N ALA A 24 12.60 -1.36 -5.36
CA ALA A 24 11.71 -1.61 -4.24
C ALA A 24 10.39 -0.82 -4.31
N LYS A 25 10.35 0.29 -5.06
CA LYS A 25 9.15 1.11 -5.24
C LYS A 25 8.03 0.30 -5.91
N ARG A 26 6.85 0.33 -5.30
CA ARG A 26 5.63 -0.29 -5.81
C ARG A 26 4.53 0.76 -5.91
N GLY A 27 3.62 0.56 -6.85
CA GLY A 27 2.41 1.37 -6.99
C GLY A 27 1.35 1.03 -5.95
N GLY A 28 0.13 1.50 -6.18
CA GLY A 28 -1.02 1.16 -5.35
C GLY A 28 -1.31 -0.34 -5.34
N ILE A 29 -1.86 -0.83 -4.24
CA ILE A 29 -2.29 -2.23 -4.10
C ILE A 29 -3.60 -2.42 -4.86
N SER A 30 -3.61 -3.39 -5.77
CA SER A 30 -4.83 -3.88 -6.44
C SER A 30 -4.95 -5.38 -6.22
N MET A 31 -6.01 -5.80 -5.55
CA MET A 31 -6.23 -7.20 -5.18
C MET A 31 -7.67 -7.61 -5.52
N ALA A 32 -7.82 -8.75 -6.20
CA ALA A 32 -9.10 -9.40 -6.42
C ALA A 32 -9.03 -10.84 -5.90
N CYS A 33 -9.57 -11.10 -4.71
CA CYS A 33 -9.55 -12.43 -4.07
C CYS A 33 -10.48 -13.44 -4.76
N GLN A 34 -11.59 -12.97 -5.32
CA GLN A 34 -12.59 -13.78 -5.99
C GLN A 34 -13.02 -13.07 -7.27
N ARG A 35 -13.03 -13.81 -8.39
CA ARG A 35 -13.39 -13.26 -9.70
C ARG A 35 -14.88 -12.89 -9.80
N TYR A 36 -15.72 -13.58 -9.03
CA TYR A 36 -17.16 -13.32 -8.95
C TYR A 36 -17.65 -13.57 -7.54
N PHE A 37 -18.37 -12.59 -6.99
CA PHE A 37 -19.09 -12.73 -5.74
C PHE A 37 -20.43 -12.01 -5.86
N LYS A 38 -21.50 -12.66 -5.40
CA LYS A 38 -22.84 -12.10 -5.34
C LYS A 38 -23.31 -12.11 -3.90
N ALA A 39 -23.66 -10.93 -3.38
CA ALA A 39 -24.28 -10.82 -2.07
C ALA A 39 -25.60 -11.61 -2.02
N ASN A 40 -25.96 -12.11 -0.85
CA ASN A 40 -27.26 -12.70 -0.56
C ASN A 40 -27.79 -12.08 0.73
N ASN A 41 -28.52 -10.96 0.65
CA ASN A 41 -29.07 -10.33 1.84
C ASN A 41 -30.55 -9.94 1.67
N PRO A 42 -31.31 -9.81 2.77
CA PRO A 42 -32.75 -9.53 2.71
C PRO A 42 -33.13 -8.23 1.97
N LYS A 43 -32.21 -7.27 1.82
CA LYS A 43 -32.47 -6.02 1.08
C LYS A 43 -32.52 -6.21 -0.44
N MET A 44 -32.19 -7.39 -0.94
CA MET A 44 -32.22 -7.71 -2.37
C MET A 44 -33.63 -8.07 -2.90
N GLY A 45 -34.65 -8.07 -2.04
CA GLY A 45 -36.03 -8.34 -2.44
C GLY A 45 -36.21 -9.72 -3.05
N LYS A 46 -36.80 -9.81 -4.25
CA LYS A 46 -37.07 -11.08 -4.97
C LYS A 46 -35.81 -11.88 -5.31
N ALA A 47 -34.63 -11.27 -5.26
CA ALA A 47 -33.35 -11.93 -5.54
C ALA A 47 -32.69 -12.55 -4.30
N PHE A 48 -33.27 -12.36 -3.10
CA PHE A 48 -32.79 -12.99 -1.87
C PHE A 48 -33.21 -14.46 -1.82
N ASP A 49 -32.26 -15.32 -1.44
CA ASP A 49 -32.45 -16.76 -1.31
C ASP A 49 -32.29 -17.15 0.16
N SER A 50 -33.41 -17.49 0.82
CA SER A 50 -33.44 -17.87 2.24
C SER A 50 -32.82 -19.24 2.51
N SER A 51 -32.57 -20.06 1.49
CA SER A 51 -31.89 -21.35 1.63
C SER A 51 -30.37 -21.20 1.78
N LYS A 52 -29.82 -20.02 1.45
CA LYS A 52 -28.39 -19.74 1.47
C LYS A 52 -28.00 -18.85 2.64
N PRO A 53 -26.74 -18.93 3.12
CA PRO A 53 -26.22 -18.02 4.12
C PRO A 53 -26.37 -16.56 3.69
N THR A 54 -26.61 -15.68 4.67
CA THR A 54 -26.66 -14.24 4.42
C THR A 54 -25.26 -13.69 4.18
N SER A 55 -25.08 -12.88 3.14
CA SER A 55 -23.80 -12.26 2.79
C SER A 55 -23.96 -10.85 2.21
N TRP A 56 -22.94 -10.02 2.39
CA TRP A 56 -22.94 -8.61 2.04
C TRP A 56 -21.69 -8.24 1.23
N ILE A 57 -21.80 -7.22 0.38
CA ILE A 57 -20.65 -6.59 -0.29
C ILE A 57 -20.46 -5.23 0.37
N SER A 58 -19.23 -4.95 0.81
CA SER A 58 -18.84 -3.65 1.33
C SER A 58 -18.01 -2.92 0.28
N TYR A 59 -18.23 -1.61 0.14
CA TYR A 59 -17.40 -0.72 -0.66
C TYR A 59 -16.85 0.37 0.25
N VAL A 60 -15.53 0.44 0.37
CA VAL A 60 -14.83 1.42 1.19
C VAL A 60 -13.86 2.17 0.29
N ASP A 61 -13.90 3.49 0.34
CA ASP A 61 -12.99 4.37 -0.37
C ASP A 61 -12.29 5.33 0.60
N ALA A 62 -11.01 5.56 0.37
CA ALA A 62 -10.17 6.41 1.22
C ALA A 62 -9.96 7.77 0.56
N ASN A 63 -10.62 8.80 1.09
CA ASN A 63 -10.42 10.17 0.65
C ASN A 63 -9.00 10.65 0.99
N ASN A 64 -8.25 11.14 -0.01
CA ASN A 64 -6.91 11.69 0.16
C ASN A 64 -5.90 10.70 0.79
N LEU A 65 -5.90 9.44 0.34
CA LEU A 65 -5.01 8.39 0.83
C LEU A 65 -3.52 8.82 0.87
N TYR A 66 -3.02 9.44 -0.20
CA TYR A 66 -1.63 9.91 -0.24
C TYR A 66 -1.38 11.07 0.72
N GLY A 67 -2.32 11.99 0.89
CA GLY A 67 -2.16 13.08 1.86
C GLY A 67 -2.10 12.58 3.30
N TRP A 68 -2.91 11.57 3.63
CA TRP A 68 -2.83 10.89 4.91
C TRP A 68 -1.48 10.18 5.10
N ALA A 69 -1.01 9.44 4.08
CA ALA A 69 0.30 8.76 4.12
C ALA A 69 1.47 9.76 4.26
N MET A 70 1.41 10.90 3.56
CA MET A 70 2.41 11.97 3.67
C MET A 70 2.39 12.69 5.02
N SER A 71 1.35 12.50 5.84
CA SER A 71 1.26 13.04 7.19
C SER A 71 1.86 12.10 8.25
N GLN A 72 2.25 10.89 7.85
CA GLN A 72 2.96 9.94 8.72
C GLN A 72 4.46 10.28 8.79
N PHE A 73 5.19 9.61 9.68
CA PHE A 73 6.65 9.75 9.75
C PHE A 73 7.30 9.19 8.47
N LEU A 74 8.02 10.04 7.75
CA LEU A 74 8.74 9.69 6.52
C LEU A 74 10.24 9.56 6.81
N PRO A 75 10.96 8.66 6.11
CA PRO A 75 12.40 8.59 6.22
C PRO A 75 13.03 9.88 5.66
N ILE A 76 13.91 10.50 6.44
CA ILE A 76 14.56 11.79 6.12
C ILE A 76 16.07 11.65 5.87
N GLY A 77 16.72 10.59 6.37
CA GLY A 77 18.15 10.36 6.26
C GLY A 77 18.64 9.21 7.14
N GLY A 78 19.96 9.09 7.28
CA GLY A 78 20.65 8.00 7.95
C GLY A 78 20.66 6.71 7.12
N TYR A 79 20.76 6.82 5.79
CA TYR A 79 20.59 5.66 4.91
C TYR A 79 21.85 4.79 4.88
N GLU A 80 21.72 3.53 5.26
CA GLU A 80 22.79 2.53 5.18
C GLU A 80 22.32 1.32 4.38
N CYS A 81 23.06 0.97 3.32
CA CYS A 81 22.80 -0.23 2.54
C CYS A 81 23.59 -1.40 3.13
N GLN A 82 22.89 -2.39 3.68
CA GLN A 82 23.49 -3.67 4.07
C GLN A 82 23.48 -4.60 2.86
N MET A 83 24.62 -4.69 2.18
CA MET A 83 24.83 -5.70 1.14
C MET A 83 25.28 -6.98 1.85
N GLN A 84 24.47 -8.04 1.79
CA GLN A 84 24.88 -9.34 2.30
C GLN A 84 25.96 -9.86 1.36
N GLY A 85 27.21 -9.90 1.84
CA GLY A 85 28.31 -10.46 1.07
C GLY A 85 28.01 -11.91 0.71
N GLU A 86 28.11 -12.25 -0.56
CA GLU A 86 28.26 -13.64 -0.97
C GLU A 86 29.56 -14.14 -0.30
N GLY A 87 29.40 -14.89 0.78
CA GLY A 87 30.49 -15.65 1.37
C GLY A 87 30.93 -16.69 0.36
N ILE A 88 32.00 -16.36 -0.37
CA ILE A 88 32.75 -17.33 -1.15
C ILE A 88 33.44 -18.24 -0.12
N SER A 89 32.99 -19.49 -0.02
CA SER A 89 33.79 -20.57 0.57
C SER A 89 34.81 -21.07 -0.43
#